data_AF-A0A4Z0ALF7-F1
#
_entry.id   AF-A0A4Z0ALF7-F1
#
_cell.length_a   1.000
_cell.length_b   1.000
_cell.length_c   1.000
_cell.angle_alpha   90.00
_cell.angle_beta   90.00
_cell.angle_gamma   90.00
#
_symmetry.space_group_name_H-M   'P 1'
#
loop_
_entity.id
_entity.type
_entity.pdbx_description
1 polymer ?
#
loop_
_entity_poly.entity_id
_entity_poly.type
_entity_poly.pdbx_seq_one_letter_code
_entity_poly.pdbx_strand_id
1 'polypeptide(L)'
;MTTNTAMIGKVREQFLAALDDTQVGTELLQQMVDAARQRPGVMDAHEVDRITRAIDVDPVSWNPDYFSRQKFFAARNFSAERLEHLIQVRDVFRQRNEKGFTPIDSVSPARKTPMNNASLDYQPSSNLKQFVDEGDLLTIRTALHLELNDRRLDGADLHAALVWIKGKVPGIFETYAEGAFAREPVADQKQWTEDYYDLQVTYLKTNFSEQRFVHLIEVRDLLRNSAVEGFASTKAAAPKQTTGAYSAPAVAQASPRSSRQAIPDTAPDRNPAFRTALLIGGAIAAVVVFLVALVR
;
A
#
# COMPACT_ATOMS: atom_id res chain seq x y z
N MET A 1 5.71 -33.09 16.58
CA MET A 1 4.68 -32.75 15.55
C MET A 1 4.47 -31.24 15.39
N THR A 2 4.54 -30.43 16.46
CA THR A 2 4.37 -28.96 16.44
C THR A 2 5.35 -28.20 15.52
N THR A 3 6.60 -28.64 15.42
CA THR A 3 7.62 -27.99 14.59
C THR A 3 7.29 -28.05 13.10
N ASN A 4 6.69 -29.15 12.61
CA ASN A 4 6.42 -29.34 11.19
C ASN A 4 5.25 -28.45 10.72
N THR A 5 4.18 -28.37 11.52
CA THR A 5 3.01 -27.53 11.23
C THR A 5 3.33 -26.03 11.25
N ALA A 6 4.08 -25.56 12.24
CA ALA A 6 4.51 -24.16 12.30
C ALA A 6 5.40 -23.78 11.11
N MET A 7 6.23 -24.73 10.66
CA MET A 7 7.12 -24.52 9.53
C MET A 7 6.39 -24.53 8.18
N ILE A 8 5.38 -25.40 8.01
CA ILE A 8 4.47 -25.38 6.86
C ILE A 8 3.74 -24.03 6.78
N GLY A 9 3.20 -23.54 7.91
CA GLY A 9 2.57 -22.22 7.97
C GLY A 9 3.49 -21.11 7.49
N LYS A 10 4.75 -21.12 7.95
CA LYS A 10 5.77 -20.14 7.53
C LYS A 10 6.08 -20.21 6.04
N VAL A 11 6.15 -21.41 5.44
CA VAL A 11 6.34 -21.55 3.99
C VAL A 11 5.19 -20.93 3.21
N ARG A 12 3.95 -21.17 3.64
CA ARG A 12 2.75 -20.60 3.01
C ARG A 12 2.77 -19.08 3.09
N GLU A 13 3.02 -18.51 4.26
CA GLU A 13 3.14 -17.06 4.46
C GLU A 13 4.21 -16.43 3.57
N GLN A 14 5.39 -17.04 3.51
CA GLN A 14 6.49 -16.51 2.72
C GLN A 14 6.27 -16.65 1.20
N PHE A 15 5.58 -17.70 0.74
CA PHE A 15 5.13 -17.79 -0.66
C PHE A 15 4.18 -16.64 -1.00
N LEU A 16 3.19 -16.41 -0.14
CA LEU A 16 2.25 -15.32 -0.34
C LEU A 16 2.96 -13.96 -0.30
N ALA A 17 3.95 -13.75 0.56
CA ALA A 17 4.76 -12.54 0.54
C ALA A 17 5.55 -12.39 -0.78
N ALA A 18 6.11 -13.47 -1.31
CA ALA A 18 6.86 -13.45 -2.57
C ALA A 18 6.00 -13.06 -3.79
N LEU A 19 4.67 -13.24 -3.73
CA LEU A 19 3.75 -12.76 -4.77
C LEU A 19 3.69 -11.22 -4.85
N ASP A 20 3.90 -10.50 -3.75
CA ASP A 20 3.89 -9.02 -3.73
C ASP A 20 5.23 -8.41 -4.13
N ASP A 21 6.30 -9.20 -4.08
CA ASP A 21 7.64 -8.71 -4.40
C ASP A 21 7.79 -8.59 -5.92
N THR A 22 7.82 -7.35 -6.42
CA THR A 22 7.93 -7.08 -7.87
C THR A 22 9.21 -7.58 -8.49
N GLN A 23 10.25 -7.86 -7.71
CA GLN A 23 11.53 -8.39 -8.17
C GLN A 23 11.52 -9.91 -8.34
N VAL A 24 10.56 -10.61 -7.73
CA VAL A 24 10.49 -12.07 -7.83
C VAL A 24 10.02 -12.47 -9.23
N GLY A 25 10.88 -13.18 -9.98
CA GLY A 25 10.55 -13.73 -11.29
C GLY A 25 9.41 -14.75 -11.23
N THR A 26 8.66 -14.84 -12.33
CA THR A 26 7.55 -15.80 -12.49
C THR A 26 8.04 -17.23 -12.40
N GLU A 27 9.21 -17.50 -12.99
CA GLU A 27 9.87 -18.80 -13.00
C GLU A 27 10.22 -19.26 -11.58
N LEU A 28 10.62 -18.33 -10.70
CA LEU A 28 10.94 -18.64 -9.32
C LEU A 28 9.68 -19.01 -8.53
N LEU A 29 8.57 -18.29 -8.73
CA LEU A 29 7.30 -18.64 -8.10
C LEU A 29 6.78 -20.00 -8.56
N GLN A 30 6.91 -20.31 -9.86
CA GLN A 30 6.51 -21.60 -10.39
C GLN A 30 7.35 -22.74 -9.79
N GLN A 31 8.67 -22.54 -9.66
CA GLN A 31 9.56 -23.49 -8.97
C GLN A 31 9.17 -23.68 -7.49
N MET A 32 8.73 -22.63 -6.82
CA MET A 32 8.23 -22.72 -5.44
C MET A 32 6.92 -23.52 -5.35
N VAL A 33 6.00 -23.37 -6.31
CA VAL A 33 4.78 -24.20 -6.41
C VAL A 33 5.14 -25.67 -6.63
N ASP A 34 6.03 -25.96 -7.57
CA ASP A 34 6.44 -27.33 -7.88
C ASP A 34 7.11 -28.00 -6.69
N ALA A 35 8.01 -27.30 -6.00
CA ALA A 35 8.65 -27.82 -4.80
C ALA A 35 7.64 -28.05 -3.65
N ALA A 36 6.65 -27.16 -3.49
CA ALA A 36 5.59 -27.33 -2.50
C ALA A 36 4.67 -28.53 -2.82
N ARG A 37 4.40 -28.83 -4.10
CA ARG A 37 3.65 -30.03 -4.53
C ARG A 37 4.34 -31.34 -4.15
N GLN A 38 5.67 -31.38 -4.20
CA GLN A 38 6.44 -32.57 -3.85
C GLN A 38 6.45 -32.84 -2.33
N ARG A 39 5.93 -31.91 -1.51
CA ARG A 39 5.95 -32.04 -0.05
C ARG A 39 4.56 -32.34 0.53
N PRO A 40 4.37 -33.52 1.15
CA PRO A 40 3.10 -33.86 1.80
C PRO A 40 2.73 -32.84 2.88
N GLY A 41 1.47 -32.38 2.85
CA GLY A 41 0.89 -31.47 3.83
C GLY A 41 1.18 -29.98 3.62
N VAL A 42 2.00 -29.60 2.63
CA VAL A 42 2.20 -28.17 2.29
C VAL A 42 1.05 -27.65 1.47
N MET A 43 0.56 -28.43 0.50
CA MET A 43 -0.58 -28.09 -0.35
C MET A 43 -1.88 -28.68 0.19
N ASP A 44 -2.94 -27.87 0.13
CA ASP A 44 -4.31 -28.33 0.36
C ASP A 44 -4.93 -28.78 -0.98
N ALA A 45 -5.96 -29.63 -0.91
CA ALA A 45 -6.82 -29.86 -2.07
C ALA A 45 -7.53 -28.56 -2.46
N HIS A 46 -7.81 -28.36 -3.76
CA HIS A 46 -8.56 -27.18 -4.17
C HIS A 46 -9.99 -27.21 -3.63
N GLU A 47 -10.40 -26.12 -2.98
CA GLU A 47 -11.74 -25.96 -2.45
C GLU A 47 -12.37 -24.66 -2.94
N VAL A 48 -13.67 -24.75 -3.19
CA VAL A 48 -14.53 -23.61 -3.54
C VAL A 48 -15.73 -23.63 -2.60
N ASP A 49 -15.79 -22.64 -1.73
CA ASP A 49 -16.92 -22.43 -0.82
C ASP A 49 -17.34 -20.95 -0.76
N ARG A 50 -18.18 -20.61 0.23
CA ARG A 50 -18.65 -19.22 0.44
C ARG A 50 -17.53 -18.24 0.80
N ILE A 51 -16.44 -18.73 1.36
CA ILE A 51 -15.26 -17.96 1.79
C ILE A 51 -14.22 -17.97 0.67
N THR A 52 -13.83 -19.14 0.16
CA THR A 52 -12.79 -19.40 -0.84
C THR A 52 -13.37 -19.44 -2.25
N ARG A 53 -14.13 -18.39 -2.60
CA ARG A 53 -14.89 -18.26 -3.87
C ARG A 53 -14.08 -18.74 -5.09
N ALA A 54 -14.82 -19.17 -6.11
CA ALA A 54 -14.27 -19.71 -7.34
C ALA A 54 -13.23 -18.78 -7.98
N ILE A 55 -12.27 -19.41 -8.66
CA ILE A 55 -11.33 -18.72 -9.53
C ILE A 55 -12.09 -18.25 -10.77
N ASP A 56 -11.99 -16.96 -11.07
CA ASP A 56 -12.44 -16.40 -12.35
C ASP A 56 -11.33 -16.54 -13.38
N VAL A 57 -11.63 -17.21 -14.49
CA VAL A 57 -10.69 -17.50 -15.57
C VAL A 57 -10.65 -16.39 -16.62
N ASP A 58 -11.55 -15.40 -16.59
CA ASP A 58 -11.60 -14.32 -17.56
C ASP A 58 -10.61 -13.19 -17.21
N PRO A 59 -9.52 -12.96 -17.99
CA PRO A 59 -8.54 -11.93 -17.69
C PRO A 59 -9.07 -10.49 -17.78
N VAL A 60 -10.25 -10.28 -18.35
CA VAL A 60 -10.89 -8.96 -18.47
C VAL A 60 -11.42 -8.49 -17.11
N SER A 61 -11.88 -9.42 -16.26
CA SER A 61 -12.42 -9.08 -14.93
C SER A 61 -11.33 -8.90 -13.87
N TRP A 62 -10.09 -9.26 -14.19
CA TRP A 62 -8.97 -9.21 -13.26
C TRP A 62 -8.46 -7.78 -13.07
N ASN A 63 -8.41 -7.37 -11.82
CA ASN A 63 -7.85 -6.10 -11.34
C ASN A 63 -7.08 -6.33 -10.02
N PRO A 64 -6.33 -5.34 -9.49
CA PRO A 64 -5.55 -5.52 -8.27
C PRO A 64 -6.36 -6.00 -7.04
N ASP A 65 -7.65 -5.64 -6.94
CA ASP A 65 -8.54 -6.13 -5.88
C ASP A 65 -8.87 -7.61 -6.04
N TYR A 66 -9.08 -8.07 -7.28
CA TYR A 66 -9.25 -9.48 -7.59
C TYR A 66 -8.01 -10.28 -7.18
N PHE A 67 -6.81 -9.81 -7.54
CA PHE A 67 -5.57 -10.44 -7.12
C PHE A 67 -5.42 -10.50 -5.59
N SER A 68 -5.65 -9.37 -4.91
CA SER A 68 -5.59 -9.27 -3.44
C SER A 68 -6.58 -10.22 -2.76
N ARG A 69 -7.79 -10.33 -3.32
CA ARG A 69 -8.83 -11.25 -2.83
C ARG A 69 -8.45 -12.71 -3.05
N GLN A 70 -7.95 -13.06 -4.23
CA GLN A 70 -7.48 -14.42 -4.51
C GLN A 70 -6.31 -14.81 -3.61
N LYS A 71 -5.43 -13.85 -3.29
CA LYS A 71 -4.34 -14.04 -2.33
C LYS A 71 -4.84 -14.29 -0.90
N PHE A 72 -5.86 -13.55 -0.46
CA PHE A 72 -6.52 -13.81 0.82
C PHE A 72 -7.20 -15.19 0.86
N PHE A 73 -7.75 -15.66 -0.26
CA PHE A 73 -8.29 -17.02 -0.36
C PHE A 73 -7.17 -18.07 -0.33
N ALA A 74 -6.02 -17.81 -0.95
CA ALA A 74 -4.84 -18.68 -0.90
C ALA A 74 -4.25 -18.83 0.51
N ALA A 75 -4.41 -17.83 1.38
CA ALA A 75 -4.05 -17.96 2.80
C ALA A 75 -4.94 -18.96 3.56
N ARG A 76 -6.16 -19.24 3.07
CA ARG A 76 -7.11 -20.18 3.70
C ARG A 76 -7.17 -21.54 3.02
N ASN A 77 -7.02 -21.57 1.70
CA ASN A 77 -6.96 -22.79 0.90
C ASN A 77 -5.72 -22.69 0.01
N PHE A 78 -4.60 -23.20 0.53
CA PHE A 78 -3.30 -23.10 -0.12
C PHE A 78 -3.16 -24.23 -1.16
N SER A 79 -3.94 -24.13 -2.24
CA SER A 79 -4.00 -25.12 -3.31
C SER A 79 -3.16 -24.70 -4.51
N ALA A 80 -2.60 -25.66 -5.23
CA ALA A 80 -1.73 -25.37 -6.36
C ALA A 80 -2.45 -24.57 -7.46
N GLU A 81 -3.70 -24.90 -7.75
CA GLU A 81 -4.57 -24.22 -8.72
C GLU A 81 -4.69 -22.73 -8.41
N ARG A 82 -4.84 -22.37 -7.13
CA ARG A 82 -5.00 -20.97 -6.72
C ARG A 82 -3.67 -20.22 -6.77
N LEU A 83 -2.56 -20.87 -6.44
CA LEU A 83 -1.23 -20.24 -6.52
C LEU A 83 -0.80 -20.04 -7.97
N GLU A 84 -1.02 -21.02 -8.84
CA GLU A 84 -0.76 -20.91 -10.28
C GLU A 84 -1.62 -19.81 -10.91
N HIS A 85 -2.90 -19.75 -10.53
CA HIS A 85 -3.78 -18.67 -10.96
C HIS A 85 -3.29 -17.30 -10.52
N LEU A 86 -2.83 -17.15 -9.26
CA LEU A 86 -2.24 -15.89 -8.79
C LEU A 86 -0.99 -15.51 -9.57
N ILE A 87 -0.11 -16.47 -9.90
CA ILE A 87 1.05 -16.23 -10.76
C ILE A 87 0.61 -15.73 -12.14
N GLN A 88 -0.41 -16.38 -12.73
CA GLN A 88 -0.95 -15.98 -14.04
C GLN A 88 -1.55 -14.57 -14.03
N VAL A 89 -2.36 -14.24 -13.02
CA VAL A 89 -2.94 -12.89 -12.87
C VAL A 89 -1.83 -11.84 -12.76
N ARG A 90 -0.80 -12.13 -11.97
CA ARG A 90 0.38 -11.27 -11.80
C ARG A 90 1.16 -11.09 -13.10
N ASP A 91 1.30 -12.13 -13.92
CA ASP A 91 1.94 -12.02 -15.24
C ASP A 91 1.14 -11.14 -16.20
N VAL A 92 -0.18 -11.27 -16.20
CA VAL A 92 -1.06 -10.39 -16.99
C VAL A 92 -0.89 -8.94 -16.55
N PHE A 93 -0.84 -8.68 -15.25
CA PHE A 93 -0.60 -7.33 -14.70
C PHE A 93 0.78 -6.79 -15.07
N ARG A 94 1.82 -7.63 -15.04
CA ARG A 94 3.15 -7.29 -15.54
C ARG A 94 3.15 -6.91 -17.02
N GLN A 95 2.52 -7.71 -17.86
CA GLN A 95 2.40 -7.44 -19.30
C GLN A 95 1.66 -6.13 -19.60
N ARG A 96 0.66 -5.80 -18.76
CA ARG A 96 -0.10 -4.55 -18.82
C ARG A 96 0.63 -3.36 -18.18
N ASN A 97 1.81 -3.57 -17.61
CA ASN A 97 2.56 -2.59 -16.83
C ASN A 97 1.77 -2.02 -15.64
N GLU A 98 0.94 -2.84 -15.00
CA GLU A 98 0.18 -2.45 -13.82
C GLU A 98 1.13 -2.16 -12.64
N LYS A 99 0.96 -0.97 -12.05
CA LYS A 99 1.84 -0.46 -10.99
C LYS A 99 1.75 -1.37 -9.76
N GLY A 100 2.90 -1.82 -9.26
CA GLY A 100 2.99 -2.78 -8.15
C GLY A 100 3.20 -4.23 -8.59
N PHE A 101 3.27 -4.50 -9.90
CA PHE A 101 3.56 -5.84 -10.43
C PHE A 101 4.82 -5.88 -11.31
N THR A 102 5.21 -4.75 -11.91
CA THR A 102 6.39 -4.64 -12.79
C THR A 102 7.72 -4.60 -12.01
N PRO A 103 8.73 -5.38 -12.43
CA PRO A 103 10.09 -5.25 -11.89
C PRO A 103 10.67 -3.85 -12.16
N ILE A 104 11.36 -3.30 -11.16
CA ILE A 104 11.92 -1.93 -11.15
C ILE A 104 12.93 -1.69 -12.30
N ASP A 105 13.49 -2.73 -12.91
CA ASP A 105 14.51 -2.61 -13.96
C ASP A 105 13.95 -2.25 -15.36
N SER A 106 12.63 -2.25 -15.55
CA SER A 106 12.03 -1.88 -16.85
C SER A 106 11.75 -0.39 -16.96
N VAL A 107 12.82 0.42 -17.01
CA VAL A 107 12.71 1.84 -17.39
C VAL A 107 12.53 1.94 -18.90
N SER A 108 11.31 2.20 -19.35
CA SER A 108 11.08 2.85 -20.65
C SER A 108 10.69 4.32 -20.43
N PRO A 109 11.35 5.28 -21.10
CA PRO A 109 11.11 6.70 -20.87
C PRO A 109 9.95 7.19 -21.76
N ALA A 110 8.78 7.42 -21.18
CA ALA A 110 7.67 8.07 -21.87
C ALA A 110 7.38 9.46 -21.28
N ARG A 111 7.97 10.45 -21.95
CA ARG A 111 7.49 11.81 -22.24
C ARG A 111 6.77 12.59 -21.13
N LYS A 112 7.48 13.60 -20.62
CA LYS A 112 6.91 14.79 -19.95
C LYS A 112 6.00 15.55 -20.92
N THR A 113 4.76 15.77 -20.52
CA THR A 113 3.94 16.88 -21.02
C THR A 113 3.54 17.72 -19.82
N PRO A 114 3.85 19.02 -19.77
CA PRO A 114 3.44 19.88 -18.67
C PRO A 114 2.03 20.39 -18.94
N MET A 115 1.14 20.30 -17.96
CA MET A 115 -0.08 21.11 -17.99
C MET A 115 -0.31 21.72 -16.61
N ASN A 116 -0.09 23.02 -16.56
CA ASN A 116 -0.39 23.89 -15.44
C ASN A 116 -1.89 24.16 -15.39
N ASN A 117 -2.48 24.01 -14.21
CA ASN A 117 -3.32 25.01 -13.55
C ASN A 117 -3.67 24.50 -12.15
N ALA A 118 -2.78 24.74 -11.19
CA ALA A 118 -3.04 24.61 -9.77
C ALA A 118 -2.97 26.02 -9.17
N SER A 119 -3.92 26.36 -8.30
CA SER A 119 -3.97 27.65 -7.59
C SER A 119 -2.58 28.00 -7.03
N LEU A 120 -2.02 29.14 -7.46
CA LEU A 120 -0.59 29.48 -7.33
C LEU A 120 -0.12 29.69 -5.88
N ASP A 121 -1.03 29.85 -4.93
CA ASP A 121 -0.70 30.31 -3.56
C ASP A 121 -0.85 29.23 -2.47
N TYR A 122 -1.33 28.02 -2.81
CA TYR A 122 -1.39 26.93 -1.84
C TYR A 122 -0.02 26.26 -1.66
N GLN A 123 0.48 26.25 -0.42
CA GLN A 123 1.68 25.51 -0.02
C GLN A 123 1.25 24.15 0.56
N PRO A 124 1.44 23.02 -0.13
CA PRO A 124 1.15 21.70 0.41
C PRO A 124 2.03 21.40 1.63
N SER A 125 1.58 20.52 2.52
CA SER A 125 2.45 20.01 3.58
C SER A 125 3.67 19.31 2.98
N SER A 126 4.76 19.23 3.75
CA SER A 126 5.96 18.52 3.31
C SER A 126 5.66 17.05 2.96
N ASN A 127 4.77 16.40 3.71
CA ASN A 127 4.34 15.02 3.45
C ASN A 127 3.59 14.92 2.12
N LEU A 128 2.56 15.75 1.92
CA LEU A 128 1.78 15.72 0.68
C LEU A 128 2.65 16.01 -0.54
N LYS A 129 3.55 16.99 -0.43
CA LYS A 129 4.50 17.31 -1.50
C LYS A 129 5.43 16.15 -1.81
N GLN A 130 6.03 15.55 -0.78
CA GLN A 130 6.95 14.42 -0.95
C GLN A 130 6.25 13.24 -1.62
N PHE A 131 5.05 12.87 -1.15
CA PHE A 131 4.31 11.75 -1.71
C PHE A 131 3.83 11.98 -3.15
N VAL A 132 3.52 13.23 -3.52
CA VAL A 132 3.23 13.60 -4.91
C VAL A 132 4.48 13.50 -5.78
N ASP A 133 5.65 13.88 -5.27
CA ASP A 133 6.92 13.79 -5.99
C ASP A 133 7.39 12.32 -6.14
N GLU A 134 7.08 11.43 -5.18
CA GLU A 134 7.40 9.98 -5.19
C GLU A 134 6.40 9.13 -6.02
N GLY A 135 5.16 9.61 -6.19
CA GLY A 135 4.44 9.44 -7.46
C GLY A 135 3.52 8.22 -7.63
N ASP A 136 3.07 7.53 -6.57
CA ASP A 136 1.99 6.52 -6.69
C ASP A 136 0.67 6.96 -6.08
N LEU A 137 -0.43 6.61 -6.74
CA LEU A 137 -1.76 7.06 -6.35
C LEU A 137 -2.13 6.60 -4.94
N LEU A 138 -1.75 5.40 -4.51
CA LEU A 138 -2.09 4.92 -3.17
C LEU A 138 -1.39 5.76 -2.09
N THR A 139 -0.11 6.05 -2.26
CA THR A 139 0.67 6.89 -1.35
C THR A 139 0.17 8.33 -1.35
N ILE A 140 -0.16 8.87 -2.52
CA ILE A 140 -0.75 10.22 -2.65
C ILE A 140 -2.15 10.29 -2.00
N ARG A 141 -2.98 9.26 -2.16
CA ARG A 141 -4.29 9.15 -1.49
C ARG A 141 -4.17 8.96 0.02
N THR A 142 -3.13 8.26 0.47
CA THR A 142 -2.79 8.13 1.88
C THR A 142 -2.37 9.50 2.44
N ALA A 143 -1.57 10.25 1.70
CA ALA A 143 -1.22 11.62 2.06
C ALA A 143 -2.45 12.51 2.19
N LEU A 144 -3.40 12.43 1.25
CA LEU A 144 -4.67 13.15 1.31
C LEU A 144 -5.51 12.75 2.53
N HIS A 145 -5.53 11.46 2.92
CA HIS A 145 -6.17 11.04 4.17
C HIS A 145 -5.48 11.63 5.41
N LEU A 146 -4.15 11.71 5.39
CA LEU A 146 -3.40 12.33 6.49
C LEU A 146 -3.72 13.83 6.60
N GLU A 147 -3.82 14.53 5.47
CA GLU A 147 -4.26 15.94 5.44
C GLU A 147 -5.69 16.09 6.00
N LEU A 148 -6.63 15.23 5.57
CA LEU A 148 -8.01 15.22 6.07
C LEU A 148 -8.06 15.07 7.61
N ASN A 149 -7.17 14.27 8.18
CA ASN A 149 -7.06 14.04 9.62
C ASN A 149 -6.24 15.11 10.36
N ASP A 150 -5.53 16.02 9.66
CA ASP A 150 -4.73 17.05 10.29
C ASP A 150 -5.62 18.17 10.84
N ARG A 151 -5.83 18.16 12.16
CA ARG A 151 -6.69 19.10 12.89
C ARG A 151 -6.21 20.56 12.86
N ARG A 152 -5.03 20.83 12.30
CA ARG A 152 -4.56 22.21 12.06
C ARG A 152 -5.19 22.82 10.82
N LEU A 153 -5.62 22.00 9.86
CA LEU A 153 -6.22 22.43 8.60
C LEU A 153 -7.73 22.64 8.77
N ASP A 154 -8.28 23.69 8.19
CA ASP A 154 -9.73 23.90 8.05
C ASP A 154 -10.23 23.46 6.67
N GLY A 155 -11.53 23.53 6.41
CA GLY A 155 -12.07 23.13 5.11
C GLY A 155 -11.52 23.92 3.94
N ALA A 156 -11.19 25.20 4.11
CA ALA A 156 -10.58 26.01 3.05
C ALA A 156 -9.19 25.49 2.70
N ASP A 157 -8.37 25.17 3.70
CA ASP A 157 -7.06 24.54 3.52
C ASP A 157 -7.17 23.19 2.77
N LEU A 158 -8.16 22.37 3.13
CA LEU A 158 -8.39 21.06 2.50
C LEU A 158 -8.90 21.17 1.06
N HIS A 159 -9.81 22.10 0.77
CA HIS A 159 -10.24 22.37 -0.60
C HIS A 159 -9.09 22.88 -1.48
N ALA A 160 -8.23 23.74 -0.94
CA ALA A 160 -7.04 24.20 -1.64
C ALA A 160 -6.08 23.04 -1.97
N ALA A 161 -5.93 22.08 -1.05
CA ALA A 161 -5.17 20.84 -1.29
C ALA A 161 -5.76 20.01 -2.44
N LEU A 162 -7.09 19.84 -2.51
CA LEU A 162 -7.75 19.12 -3.60
C LEU A 162 -7.55 19.80 -4.96
N VAL A 163 -7.68 21.13 -5.02
CA VAL A 163 -7.43 21.88 -6.26
C VAL A 163 -5.98 21.71 -6.72
N TRP A 164 -5.03 21.83 -5.79
CA TRP A 164 -3.62 21.69 -6.09
C TRP A 164 -3.28 20.29 -6.63
N ILE A 165 -3.79 19.24 -5.97
CA ILE A 165 -3.45 17.86 -6.35
C ILE A 165 -4.10 17.44 -7.67
N LYS A 166 -5.32 17.91 -7.97
CA LYS A 166 -5.96 17.69 -9.28
C LYS A 166 -5.14 18.28 -10.42
N GLY A 167 -4.51 19.43 -10.19
CA GLY A 167 -3.61 20.06 -11.17
C GLY A 167 -2.26 19.35 -11.32
N LYS A 168 -1.88 18.48 -10.37
CA LYS A 168 -0.57 17.78 -10.37
C LYS A 168 -0.67 16.30 -10.74
N VAL A 169 -1.77 15.65 -10.36
CA VAL A 169 -1.93 14.19 -10.44
C VAL A 169 -3.25 13.88 -11.15
N PRO A 170 -3.25 13.83 -12.50
CA PRO A 170 -4.41 13.37 -13.25
C PRO A 170 -4.84 11.98 -12.80
N GLY A 171 -6.16 11.75 -12.66
CA GLY A 171 -6.69 10.45 -12.23
C GLY A 171 -6.53 10.15 -10.74
N ILE A 172 -6.17 11.14 -9.91
CA ILE A 172 -6.10 10.96 -8.45
C ILE A 172 -7.43 10.48 -7.85
N PHE A 173 -8.55 10.99 -8.36
CA PHE A 173 -9.89 10.58 -7.96
C PHE A 173 -10.47 9.54 -8.90
N GLU A 174 -11.11 8.54 -8.32
CA GLU A 174 -11.97 7.63 -9.03
C GLU A 174 -13.31 8.30 -9.37
N THR A 175 -13.99 7.75 -10.36
CA THR A 175 -15.40 8.05 -10.59
C THR A 175 -16.19 7.70 -9.33
N TYR A 176 -17.10 8.58 -8.93
CA TYR A 176 -18.01 8.30 -7.83
C TYR A 176 -18.83 7.05 -8.13
N ALA A 177 -18.86 6.13 -7.18
CA ALA A 177 -19.62 4.89 -7.27
C ALA A 177 -20.29 4.56 -5.94
N GLU A 178 -21.48 3.98 -6.03
CA GLU A 178 -22.25 3.45 -4.91
C GLU A 178 -22.28 1.93 -4.95
N GLY A 179 -22.42 1.30 -3.79
CA GLY A 179 -22.57 -0.14 -3.69
C GLY A 179 -22.66 -0.64 -2.26
N ALA A 180 -22.59 -1.96 -2.12
CA ALA A 180 -22.69 -2.63 -0.82
C ALA A 180 -21.64 -2.16 0.21
N PHE A 181 -20.50 -1.66 -0.27
CA PHE A 181 -19.34 -1.27 0.55
C PHE A 181 -19.13 0.25 0.63
N ALA A 182 -19.93 1.05 -0.10
CA ALA A 182 -19.90 2.51 -0.06
C ALA A 182 -21.25 3.05 -0.50
N ARG A 183 -22.09 3.47 0.45
CA ARG A 183 -23.42 4.02 0.15
C ARG A 183 -23.35 5.50 -0.20
N GLU A 184 -24.46 6.04 -0.71
CA GLU A 184 -24.61 7.47 -0.95
C GLU A 184 -24.39 8.29 0.33
N PRO A 185 -23.73 9.46 0.25
CA PRO A 185 -23.67 10.41 1.34
C PRO A 185 -25.07 10.91 1.75
N VAL A 186 -25.36 10.86 3.05
CA VAL A 186 -26.59 11.42 3.62
C VAL A 186 -26.53 12.94 3.59
N ALA A 187 -27.54 13.59 3.01
CA ALA A 187 -27.62 15.05 2.90
C ALA A 187 -28.09 15.77 4.18
N ASP A 188 -28.82 15.07 5.05
CA ASP A 188 -29.33 15.64 6.30
C ASP A 188 -28.20 15.78 7.34
N GLN A 189 -27.78 17.03 7.57
CA GLN A 189 -26.71 17.39 8.50
C GLN A 189 -26.97 16.95 9.94
N LYS A 190 -28.24 16.73 10.34
CA LYS A 190 -28.56 16.22 11.68
C LYS A 190 -28.08 14.79 11.91
N GLN A 191 -27.76 14.06 10.84
CA GLN A 191 -27.26 12.69 10.88
C GLN A 191 -25.72 12.65 10.81
N TRP A 192 -25.06 13.80 10.72
CA TRP A 192 -23.61 13.90 10.63
C TRP A 192 -22.99 13.86 12.02
N THR A 193 -22.81 12.64 12.53
CA THR A 193 -22.13 12.34 13.81
C THR A 193 -20.67 11.95 13.58
N GLU A 194 -19.91 11.77 14.67
CA GLU A 194 -18.56 11.17 14.63
C GLU A 194 -18.60 9.76 13.98
N ASP A 195 -19.52 8.90 14.39
CA ASP A 195 -19.70 7.56 13.78
C ASP A 195 -19.98 7.64 12.27
N TYR A 196 -20.77 8.64 11.86
CA TYR A 196 -21.04 8.89 10.44
C TYR A 196 -19.78 9.33 9.70
N TYR A 197 -18.97 10.21 10.30
CA TYR A 197 -17.68 10.62 9.74
C TYR A 197 -16.76 9.41 9.54
N ASP A 198 -16.60 8.56 10.55
CA ASP A 198 -15.74 7.37 10.49
C ASP A 198 -16.22 6.36 9.43
N LEU A 199 -17.54 6.20 9.30
CA LEU A 199 -18.13 5.41 8.23
C LEU A 199 -17.82 5.98 6.85
N GLN A 200 -17.93 7.30 6.67
CA GLN A 200 -17.61 7.96 5.41
C GLN A 200 -16.11 7.89 5.08
N VAL A 201 -15.21 7.94 6.08
CA VAL A 201 -13.77 7.69 5.90
C VAL A 201 -13.54 6.27 5.38
N THR A 202 -14.30 5.29 5.87
CA THR A 202 -14.25 3.92 5.36
C THR A 202 -14.74 3.84 3.91
N TYR A 203 -15.83 4.53 3.57
CA TYR A 203 -16.34 4.57 2.19
C TYR A 203 -15.37 5.26 1.23
N LEU A 204 -14.66 6.30 1.66
CA LEU A 204 -13.63 6.96 0.87
C LEU A 204 -12.46 6.00 0.53
N LYS A 205 -12.11 5.07 1.42
CA LYS A 205 -11.09 4.04 1.13
C LYS A 205 -11.55 3.02 0.09
N THR A 206 -12.86 2.73 0.05
CA THR A 206 -13.47 1.80 -0.91
C THR A 206 -13.66 2.43 -2.29
N ASN A 207 -13.99 3.72 -2.35
CA ASN A 207 -14.10 4.49 -3.58
C ASN A 207 -13.50 5.88 -3.34
N PHE A 208 -12.27 6.09 -3.79
CA PHE A 208 -11.56 7.35 -3.56
C PHE A 208 -11.99 8.42 -4.55
N SER A 209 -13.25 8.85 -4.45
CA SER A 209 -13.84 9.87 -5.31
C SER A 209 -13.80 11.26 -4.68
N GLU A 210 -13.70 12.28 -5.53
CA GLU A 210 -13.67 13.68 -5.10
C GLU A 210 -14.93 14.04 -4.31
N GLN A 211 -16.10 13.57 -4.75
CA GLN A 211 -17.37 13.80 -4.09
C GLN A 211 -17.38 13.31 -2.64
N ARG A 212 -16.85 12.11 -2.36
CA ARG A 212 -16.75 11.58 -1.00
C ARG A 212 -15.76 12.35 -0.15
N PHE A 213 -14.64 12.77 -0.75
CA PHE A 213 -13.64 13.56 -0.04
C PHE A 213 -14.20 14.94 0.34
N VAL A 214 -14.88 15.62 -0.57
CA VAL A 214 -15.54 16.91 -0.32
C VAL A 214 -16.61 16.76 0.78
N HIS A 215 -17.45 15.73 0.69
CA HIS A 215 -18.43 15.44 1.73
C HIS A 215 -17.79 15.25 3.11
N LEU A 216 -16.66 14.55 3.20
CA LEU A 216 -15.91 14.40 4.44
C LEU A 216 -15.35 15.73 4.99
N ILE A 217 -14.97 16.67 4.13
CA ILE A 217 -14.58 18.03 4.55
C ILE A 217 -15.77 18.72 5.22
N GLU A 218 -16.95 18.68 4.60
CA GLU A 218 -18.17 19.32 5.11
C GLU A 218 -18.61 18.73 6.46
N VAL A 219 -18.62 17.40 6.58
CA VAL A 219 -18.94 16.70 7.84
C VAL A 219 -17.96 17.09 8.94
N ARG A 220 -16.66 17.08 8.64
CA ARG A 220 -15.60 17.43 9.59
C ARG A 220 -15.72 18.88 10.07
N ASP A 221 -16.00 19.82 9.18
CA ASP A 221 -16.17 21.23 9.53
C ASP A 221 -17.42 21.44 10.39
N LEU A 222 -18.52 20.73 10.11
CA LEU A 222 -19.70 20.75 10.96
C LEU A 222 -19.37 20.25 12.37
N LEU A 223 -18.74 19.08 12.50
CA LEU A 223 -18.35 18.50 13.79
C LEU A 223 -17.39 19.41 14.56
N ARG A 224 -16.44 20.05 13.87
CA ARG A 224 -15.54 21.05 14.45
C ARG A 224 -16.29 22.27 14.96
N ASN A 225 -17.20 22.84 14.16
CA ASN A 225 -17.96 24.03 14.53
C ASN A 225 -18.95 23.77 15.67
N SER A 226 -19.40 22.53 15.80
CA SER A 226 -20.18 22.03 16.94
C SER A 226 -19.33 21.67 18.16
N ALA A 227 -18.01 21.89 18.12
CA ALA A 227 -17.06 21.60 19.19
C ALA A 227 -17.08 20.15 19.69
N VAL A 228 -17.35 19.19 18.79
CA VAL A 228 -17.29 17.76 19.10
C VAL A 228 -15.85 17.37 19.47
N GLU A 229 -15.71 16.58 20.52
CA GLU A 229 -14.41 16.09 21.00
C GLU A 229 -13.67 15.36 19.86
N GLY A 230 -12.36 15.55 19.74
CA GLY A 230 -11.58 15.01 18.61
C GLY A 230 -11.55 15.88 17.36
N PHE A 231 -12.54 16.74 17.09
CA PHE A 231 -12.63 17.57 15.86
C PHE A 231 -12.19 19.03 16.02
N ALA A 232 -12.03 19.48 17.27
CA ALA A 232 -11.56 20.83 17.59
C ALA A 232 -10.22 21.16 16.89
N SER A 233 -10.08 22.41 16.44
CA SER A 233 -8.86 22.88 15.80
C SER A 233 -7.69 22.84 16.78
N THR A 234 -6.57 22.26 16.34
CA THR A 234 -5.30 22.30 17.08
C THR A 234 -4.38 23.40 16.57
N LYS A 235 -4.87 24.27 15.67
CA LYS A 235 -4.12 25.45 15.24
C LYS A 235 -3.88 26.29 16.47
N ALA A 236 -2.62 26.42 16.88
CA ALA A 236 -2.26 27.25 18.03
C ALA A 236 -2.90 28.63 17.82
N ALA A 237 -3.80 29.02 18.73
CA ALA A 237 -4.29 30.38 18.75
C ALA A 237 -3.04 31.26 18.82
N ALA A 238 -2.88 32.15 17.83
CA ALA A 238 -1.74 33.04 17.78
C ALA A 238 -1.55 33.66 19.18
N PRO A 239 -0.36 33.51 19.79
CA PRO A 239 -0.15 34.10 21.11
C PRO A 239 -0.38 35.60 20.99
N LYS A 240 -1.29 36.13 21.82
CA LYS A 240 -1.37 37.57 22.04
C LYS A 240 0.04 38.03 22.42
N GLN A 241 0.60 38.88 21.57
CA GLN A 241 1.95 39.40 21.69
C GLN A 241 2.22 39.87 23.12
N THR A 242 3.16 39.21 23.77
CA THR A 242 3.88 39.79 24.91
C THR A 242 5.36 39.74 24.57
N THR A 243 5.89 40.94 24.40
CA THR A 243 7.29 41.26 24.21
C THR A 243 8.12 40.74 25.37
N GLY A 244 9.24 40.09 25.08
CA GLY A 244 10.19 39.66 26.10
C GLY A 244 11.35 38.87 25.50
N ALA A 245 12.32 39.61 24.94
CA ALA A 245 13.64 39.10 24.60
C ALA A 245 14.31 38.44 25.80
N TYR A 246 15.09 37.36 25.61
CA TYR A 246 16.40 37.18 26.24
C TYR A 246 17.21 36.08 25.54
N SER A 247 18.52 36.32 25.50
CA SER A 247 19.56 35.76 24.64
C SER A 247 20.08 34.36 25.02
N ALA A 248 20.73 33.71 24.06
CA ALA A 248 21.59 32.53 24.22
C ALA A 248 22.86 32.81 25.06
N PRO A 249 23.62 31.77 25.46
CA PRO A 249 24.82 31.46 24.66
C PRO A 249 25.18 29.96 24.53
N ALA A 250 26.12 29.73 23.60
CA ALA A 250 26.63 28.45 23.09
C ALA A 250 27.76 27.82 23.92
N VAL A 251 27.98 26.51 23.76
CA VAL A 251 29.32 25.88 23.88
C VAL A 251 29.45 24.68 22.92
N ALA A 252 30.60 24.59 22.26
CA ALA A 252 30.99 23.58 21.27
C ALA A 252 31.67 22.35 21.90
N GLN A 253 31.69 21.18 21.21
CA GLN A 253 32.90 20.35 21.03
C GLN A 253 32.71 19.08 20.14
N ALA A 254 33.56 19.02 19.10
CA ALA A 254 34.36 17.93 18.50
C ALA A 254 33.84 16.48 18.29
N SER A 255 34.02 15.99 17.05
CA SER A 255 34.03 14.56 16.60
C SER A 255 35.39 13.86 16.88
N PRO A 256 35.49 12.51 16.75
CA PRO A 256 36.03 11.90 15.53
C PRO A 256 35.45 10.50 15.15
N ARG A 257 36.07 9.87 14.15
CA ARG A 257 35.51 8.97 13.10
C ARG A 257 36.00 7.50 13.24
N SER A 258 35.23 6.59 12.61
CA SER A 258 35.63 5.36 11.87
C SER A 258 35.67 3.99 12.60
N SER A 259 35.01 2.97 12.00
CA SER A 259 35.64 1.73 11.49
C SER A 259 34.64 0.79 10.80
N ARG A 260 34.93 0.41 9.54
CA ARG A 260 34.32 -0.69 8.76
C ARG A 260 34.95 -2.02 9.17
N GLN A 261 34.18 -3.11 9.15
CA GLN A 261 34.71 -4.48 9.04
C GLN A 261 33.87 -5.30 8.05
N ALA A 262 34.58 -6.05 7.20
CA ALA A 262 34.10 -6.99 6.19
C ALA A 262 34.70 -8.37 6.47
N ILE A 263 33.98 -9.47 6.20
CA ILE A 263 34.50 -10.85 6.16
C ILE A 263 33.66 -11.68 5.14
N PRO A 264 34.09 -12.87 4.65
CA PRO A 264 34.35 -13.14 3.23
C PRO A 264 33.54 -14.32 2.62
N ASP A 265 33.65 -14.44 1.30
CA ASP A 265 33.06 -15.48 0.44
C ASP A 265 33.69 -16.87 0.58
N THR A 266 32.85 -17.92 0.59
CA THR A 266 33.16 -19.27 0.08
C THR A 266 31.86 -20.00 -0.26
N ALA A 267 31.71 -20.48 -1.50
CA ALA A 267 30.52 -21.19 -1.99
C ALA A 267 30.89 -22.52 -2.68
N PRO A 268 30.16 -23.62 -2.44
CA PRO A 268 30.04 -24.72 -3.37
C PRO A 268 28.69 -24.68 -4.11
N ASP A 269 28.72 -25.27 -5.30
CA ASP A 269 27.72 -25.40 -6.36
C ASP A 269 26.22 -25.28 -5.96
N ARG A 270 25.52 -24.27 -6.49
CA ARG A 270 24.11 -23.94 -6.15
C ARG A 270 23.21 -23.84 -7.39
N ASN A 271 22.10 -24.61 -7.34
CA ASN A 271 20.95 -24.67 -8.27
C ASN A 271 20.48 -23.25 -8.70
N PRO A 272 20.13 -22.99 -9.99
CA PRO A 272 19.78 -21.65 -10.50
C PRO A 272 18.74 -20.90 -9.66
N ALA A 273 17.75 -21.61 -9.11
CA ALA A 273 16.75 -21.04 -8.18
C ALA A 273 17.40 -20.37 -6.96
N PHE A 274 18.46 -20.97 -6.42
CA PHE A 274 19.21 -20.39 -5.31
C PHE A 274 20.01 -19.17 -5.74
N ARG A 275 20.58 -19.14 -6.96
CA ARG A 275 21.33 -17.97 -7.42
C ARG A 275 20.40 -16.76 -7.52
N THR A 276 19.23 -16.93 -8.13
CA THR A 276 18.21 -15.89 -8.23
C THR A 276 17.68 -15.48 -6.85
N ALA A 277 17.39 -16.43 -5.97
CA ALA A 277 16.93 -16.13 -4.61
C ALA A 277 18.02 -15.46 -3.74
N LEU A 278 19.30 -15.79 -3.93
CA LEU A 278 20.43 -15.16 -3.23
C LEU A 278 20.66 -13.72 -3.72
N LEU A 279 20.41 -13.44 -5.01
CA LEU A 279 20.48 -12.11 -5.60
C LEU A 279 19.37 -11.18 -5.09
N ILE A 280 18.17 -11.72 -4.83
CA ILE A 280 17.04 -10.98 -4.24
C ILE A 280 17.24 -10.76 -2.73
N GLY A 281 17.92 -11.70 -2.05
CA GLY A 281 18.22 -11.62 -0.62
C GLY A 281 17.01 -11.88 0.30
N GLY A 282 17.23 -11.82 1.61
CA GLY A 282 16.15 -11.81 2.61
C GLY A 282 15.32 -13.12 2.73
N ALA A 283 14.02 -12.97 2.99
CA ALA A 283 13.11 -14.07 3.35
C ALA A 283 12.88 -15.09 2.22
N ILE A 284 13.01 -14.69 0.95
CA ILE A 284 12.80 -15.55 -0.23
C ILE A 284 13.91 -16.60 -0.35
N ALA A 285 15.16 -16.22 -0.08
CA ALA A 285 16.27 -17.17 -0.02
C ALA A 285 16.04 -18.26 1.04
N ALA A 286 15.46 -17.91 2.20
CA ALA A 286 15.14 -18.88 3.25
C ALA A 286 14.06 -19.89 2.85
N VAL A 287 13.05 -19.47 2.07
CA VAL A 287 12.00 -20.37 1.54
C VAL A 287 12.58 -21.39 0.58
N VAL A 288 13.37 -20.93 -0.39
CA VAL A 288 13.97 -21.80 -1.42
C VAL A 288 14.98 -22.76 -0.77
N VAL A 289 15.80 -22.27 0.16
CA VAL A 289 16.72 -23.10 0.95
C VAL A 289 15.94 -24.17 1.71
N PHE A 290 14.80 -23.84 2.32
CA PHE A 290 14.01 -24.79 3.08
C PHE A 290 13.29 -25.82 2.20
N LEU A 291 12.64 -25.38 1.12
CA LEU A 291 12.00 -26.27 0.15
C LEU A 291 13.00 -27.26 -0.44
N VAL A 292 14.24 -26.84 -0.69
CA VAL A 292 15.30 -27.72 -1.20
C VAL A 292 15.94 -28.56 -0.09
N ALA A 293 16.10 -28.04 1.12
CA ALA A 293 16.62 -28.80 2.26
C ALA A 293 15.68 -29.94 2.69
N LEU A 294 14.39 -29.83 2.39
CA LEU A 294 13.39 -30.88 2.60
C LEU A 294 13.31 -31.94 1.48
N VAL A 295 13.99 -31.70 0.35
CA VAL A 295 14.10 -32.62 -0.79
C VAL A 295 15.33 -33.54 -0.67
N ARG A 296 16.19 -33.32 0.32
CA ARG A 296 17.30 -34.21 0.70
C ARG A 296 16.95 -35.10 1.88
#